data_AF-A0A510G614-F1
#
_entry.id   AF-A0A510G614-F1
#
_cell.length_a   1.000
_cell.length_b   1.000
_cell.length_c   1.000
_cell.angle_alpha   90.00
_cell.angle_beta   90.00
_cell.angle_gamma   90.00
#
_symmetry.space_group_name_H-M   'P 1'
#
loop_
_entity.id
_entity.type
_entity.pdbx_description
1 polymer ?
#
loop_
_entity_poly.entity_id
_entity_poly.type
_entity_poly.pdbx_seq_one_letter_code
_entity_poly.pdbx_strand_id
1 'polypeptide(L)'
;MHNNNIANDGAKLIAEFLKNNKALNYLDISLNKINVYGVKPIIEALEENITITGLNLEQNNMNEQDKTLSNAMISKYLERNKELVTEYGSVQSLVDAINVRISNDTTINTYDKSILTNTLNIISQKIKFLICKSHIYIHNN
;
A
#
# COMPACT_ATOMS: atom_id res chain seq x y z
N MET A 1 -17.76 12.24 -22.60
CA MET A 1 -17.66 10.83 -22.19
C MET A 1 -16.25 10.36 -22.47
N HIS A 2 -15.42 10.20 -21.44
CA HIS A 2 -14.06 9.70 -21.59
C HIS A 2 -14.08 8.17 -21.47
N ASN A 3 -14.27 7.49 -22.60
CA ASN A 3 -13.96 6.06 -22.69
C ASN A 3 -12.44 5.92 -22.75
N ASN A 4 -11.80 5.77 -21.59
CA ASN A 4 -10.41 5.33 -21.57
C ASN A 4 -10.42 3.84 -21.97
N ASN A 5 -9.82 3.54 -23.11
CA ASN A 5 -9.86 2.20 -23.71
C ASN A 5 -8.72 1.34 -23.15
N ILE A 6 -8.53 1.34 -21.83
CA ILE A 6 -7.53 0.50 -21.15
C ILE A 6 -7.81 -0.96 -21.51
N ALA A 7 -9.09 -1.38 -21.39
CA ALA A 7 -9.52 -2.74 -21.63
C ALA A 7 -8.63 -3.76 -20.89
N ASN A 8 -8.67 -5.04 -21.27
CA ASN A 8 -7.92 -6.06 -20.55
C ASN A 8 -6.40 -5.94 -20.71
N ASP A 9 -5.92 -5.44 -21.85
CA ASP A 9 -4.47 -5.33 -22.09
C ASP A 9 -3.86 -4.16 -21.32
N GLY A 10 -4.54 -3.03 -21.23
CA GLY A 10 -4.12 -1.94 -20.36
C GLY A 10 -4.19 -2.33 -18.87
N ALA A 11 -5.13 -3.20 -18.48
CA ALA A 11 -5.20 -3.72 -17.12
C ALA A 11 -3.97 -4.56 -16.74
N LYS A 12 -3.37 -5.30 -17.70
CA LYS A 12 -2.09 -5.99 -17.48
C LYS A 12 -0.93 -5.01 -17.26
N LEU A 13 -0.88 -3.93 -18.02
CA LEU A 13 0.13 -2.87 -17.83
C LEU A 13 -0.03 -2.18 -16.47
N ILE A 14 -1.29 -1.95 -16.03
CA ILE A 14 -1.58 -1.45 -14.69
C ILE A 14 -1.08 -2.44 -13.63
N ALA A 15 -1.31 -3.74 -13.81
CA ALA A 15 -0.82 -4.75 -12.87
C ALA A 15 0.71 -4.70 -12.74
N GLU A 16 1.44 -4.66 -13.86
CA GLU A 16 2.90 -4.50 -13.86
C GLU A 16 3.35 -3.20 -13.18
N PHE A 17 2.65 -2.11 -13.44
CA PHE A 17 2.90 -0.83 -12.78
C PHE A 17 2.68 -0.93 -11.27
N LEU A 18 1.59 -1.57 -10.81
CA LEU A 18 1.29 -1.74 -9.39
C LEU A 18 2.32 -2.63 -8.69
N LYS A 19 2.85 -3.67 -9.34
CA LYS A 19 3.94 -4.48 -8.75
C LYS A 19 5.17 -3.63 -8.42
N ASN A 20 5.52 -2.70 -9.30
CA ASN A 20 6.74 -1.90 -9.19
C ASN A 20 6.54 -0.57 -8.44
N ASN A 21 5.34 0.00 -8.49
CA ASN A 21 5.05 1.28 -7.85
C ASN A 21 4.76 1.10 -6.36
N LYS A 22 5.62 1.66 -5.51
CA LYS A 22 5.49 1.64 -4.05
C LYS A 22 5.12 3.00 -3.46
N ALA A 23 4.55 3.90 -4.26
CA ALA A 23 4.16 5.25 -3.86
C ALA A 23 2.67 5.54 -4.07
N LEU A 24 2.01 4.82 -4.99
CA LEU A 24 0.59 5.02 -5.26
C LEU A 24 -0.26 4.45 -4.12
N ASN A 25 -1.17 5.28 -3.61
CA ASN A 25 -2.12 4.93 -2.56
C ASN A 25 -3.54 4.72 -3.08
N TYR A 26 -3.92 5.39 -4.17
CA TYR A 26 -5.25 5.32 -4.76
C TYR A 26 -5.18 5.24 -6.27
N LEU A 27 -6.00 4.38 -6.87
CA LEU A 27 -6.13 4.25 -8.32
C LEU A 27 -7.61 4.22 -8.72
N ASP A 28 -8.00 5.08 -9.64
CA ASP A 28 -9.30 5.00 -10.31
C ASP A 28 -9.14 4.49 -11.73
N ILE A 29 -9.72 3.33 -12.00
CA ILE A 29 -9.81 2.71 -13.32
C ILE A 29 -11.25 2.31 -13.62
N SER A 30 -12.23 3.05 -13.07
CA SER A 30 -13.63 2.95 -13.46
C SER A 30 -13.85 3.29 -14.93
N LEU A 31 -14.93 2.80 -15.54
CA LEU A 31 -15.31 3.09 -16.93
C LEU A 31 -14.25 2.72 -17.99
N ASN A 32 -13.50 1.64 -17.78
CA ASN A 32 -12.38 1.25 -18.64
C ASN A 32 -12.60 -0.04 -19.46
N LYS A 33 -13.83 -0.55 -19.47
CA LYS A 33 -14.23 -1.80 -20.18
C LYS A 33 -13.38 -3.02 -19.78
N ILE A 34 -12.83 -3.02 -18.58
CA ILE A 34 -12.07 -4.14 -18.02
C ILE A 34 -13.09 -5.23 -17.65
N ASN A 35 -12.83 -6.47 -18.03
CA ASN A 35 -13.64 -7.60 -17.56
C ASN A 35 -12.84 -8.45 -16.57
N VAL A 36 -13.40 -9.58 -16.15
CA VAL A 36 -12.76 -10.47 -15.16
C VAL A 36 -11.34 -10.89 -15.56
N TYR A 37 -11.06 -11.06 -16.85
CA TYR A 37 -9.73 -11.42 -17.34
C TYR A 37 -8.71 -10.29 -17.20
N GLY A 38 -9.15 -9.03 -17.26
CA GLY A 38 -8.29 -7.86 -17.02
C GLY A 38 -8.09 -7.57 -15.54
N VAL A 39 -9.09 -7.85 -14.69
CA VAL A 39 -8.99 -7.66 -13.24
C VAL A 39 -8.09 -8.69 -12.56
N LYS A 40 -8.05 -9.94 -13.06
CA LYS A 40 -7.24 -11.00 -12.45
C LYS A 40 -5.74 -10.63 -12.30
N PRO A 41 -5.04 -10.11 -13.34
CA PRO A 41 -3.67 -9.60 -13.17
C PRO A 41 -3.54 -8.48 -12.13
N ILE A 42 -4.54 -7.62 -12.01
CA ILE A 42 -4.54 -6.54 -11.00
C ILE A 42 -4.59 -7.16 -9.60
N ILE A 43 -5.45 -8.15 -9.37
CA ILE A 43 -5.53 -8.86 -8.08
C ILE A 43 -4.18 -9.52 -7.74
N GLU A 44 -3.54 -10.19 -8.71
CA GLU A 44 -2.20 -10.78 -8.53
C GLU A 44 -1.14 -9.72 -8.18
N ALA A 45 -1.23 -8.52 -8.77
CA ALA A 45 -0.34 -7.41 -8.40
C ALA A 45 -0.63 -6.85 -7.00
N LEU A 46 -1.89 -6.85 -6.54
CA LEU A 46 -2.27 -6.41 -5.20
C LEU A 46 -1.75 -7.36 -4.11
N GLU A 47 -1.51 -8.63 -4.42
CA GLU A 47 -0.90 -9.57 -3.47
C GLU A 47 0.49 -9.07 -3.01
N GLU A 48 1.28 -8.54 -3.95
CA GLU A 48 2.64 -8.02 -3.75
C GLU A 48 2.69 -6.52 -3.43
N ASN A 49 1.66 -5.75 -3.83
CA ASN A 49 1.58 -4.33 -3.54
C ASN A 49 1.05 -4.08 -2.13
N ILE A 50 1.83 -3.35 -1.34
CA ILE A 50 1.52 -3.03 0.07
C ILE A 50 1.23 -1.54 0.31
N THR A 51 1.10 -0.74 -0.74
CA THR A 51 0.95 0.72 -0.64
C THR A 51 -0.42 1.22 -1.05
N ILE A 52 -1.07 0.55 -2.00
CA ILE A 52 -2.39 0.94 -2.47
C ILE A 52 -3.45 0.59 -1.43
N THR A 53 -4.26 1.57 -1.05
CA THR A 53 -5.33 1.46 -0.05
C THR A 53 -6.71 1.72 -0.65
N GLY A 54 -6.78 2.16 -1.91
CA GLY A 54 -8.02 2.29 -2.66
C GLY A 54 -7.87 1.97 -4.14
N LEU A 55 -8.82 1.22 -4.68
CA LEU A 55 -8.94 0.88 -6.09
C LEU A 55 -10.40 1.00 -6.51
N ASN A 56 -10.70 1.85 -7.49
CA ASN A 56 -12.03 1.97 -8.07
C ASN A 56 -12.11 1.24 -9.42
N LEU A 57 -12.97 0.23 -9.49
CA LEU A 57 -13.26 -0.57 -10.68
C LEU A 57 -14.71 -0.42 -11.15
N GLU A 58 -15.45 0.57 -10.65
CA GLU A 58 -16.86 0.75 -10.97
C GLU A 58 -17.10 0.92 -12.47
N GLN A 59 -18.30 0.53 -12.91
CA GLN A 59 -18.74 0.70 -14.31
C GLN A 59 -17.78 0.06 -15.35
N ASN A 60 -17.16 -1.07 -14.98
CA ASN A 60 -16.40 -1.94 -15.89
C ASN A 60 -17.25 -3.13 -16.39
N ASN A 61 -16.73 -3.86 -17.38
CA ASN A 61 -17.47 -4.90 -18.13
C ASN A 61 -17.42 -6.27 -17.42
N MET A 62 -17.86 -6.32 -16.18
CA MET A 62 -17.96 -7.56 -15.40
C MET A 62 -19.43 -7.91 -15.14
N ASN A 63 -19.75 -9.20 -15.08
CA ASN A 63 -21.05 -9.64 -14.55
C ASN A 63 -21.06 -9.52 -13.02
N GLU A 64 -22.25 -9.60 -12.40
CA GLU A 64 -22.40 -9.38 -10.95
C GLU A 64 -21.65 -10.42 -10.09
N GLN A 65 -21.55 -11.67 -10.56
CA GLN A 65 -20.82 -12.72 -9.85
C GLN A 65 -19.31 -12.43 -9.84
N ASP A 66 -18.73 -12.11 -11.00
CA ASP A 66 -17.31 -11.78 -11.14
C ASP A 66 -16.96 -10.49 -10.40
N LYS A 67 -17.84 -9.49 -10.42
CA LYS A 67 -17.68 -8.26 -9.62
C LYS A 67 -17.61 -8.59 -8.14
N THR A 68 -18.54 -9.39 -7.64
CA THR A 68 -18.61 -9.73 -6.21
C THR A 68 -17.35 -10.46 -5.76
N LEU A 69 -16.91 -11.46 -6.53
CA LEU A 69 -15.70 -12.21 -6.22
C LEU A 69 -14.45 -11.32 -6.29
N SER A 70 -14.32 -10.52 -7.34
CA SER A 70 -13.19 -9.61 -7.52
C SER A 70 -13.14 -8.57 -6.40
N ASN A 71 -14.27 -7.95 -6.05
CA ASN A 71 -14.34 -6.97 -4.98
C ASN A 71 -14.00 -7.57 -3.62
N ALA A 72 -14.39 -8.81 -3.33
CA ALA A 72 -14.00 -9.49 -2.10
C ALA A 72 -12.48 -9.69 -2.02
N MET A 73 -11.86 -10.16 -3.11
CA MET A 73 -10.40 -10.34 -3.17
C MET A 73 -9.65 -9.02 -3.08
N ILE A 74 -10.08 -8.00 -3.83
CA ILE A 74 -9.47 -6.67 -3.82
C ILE A 74 -9.59 -6.06 -2.42
N SER A 75 -10.77 -6.11 -1.81
CA SER A 75 -10.99 -5.54 -0.47
C SER A 75 -10.08 -6.20 0.56
N LYS A 76 -9.87 -7.52 0.50
CA LYS A 76 -8.90 -8.21 1.38
C LYS A 76 -7.51 -7.56 1.32
N TYR A 77 -6.97 -7.32 0.13
CA TYR A 77 -5.63 -6.73 -0.03
C TYR A 77 -5.59 -5.24 0.33
N LEU A 78 -6.66 -4.48 0.02
CA LEU A 78 -6.72 -3.06 0.38
C LEU A 78 -6.83 -2.87 1.89
N GLU A 79 -7.61 -3.68 2.60
CA GLU A 79 -7.72 -3.62 4.07
C GLU A 79 -6.38 -4.00 4.73
N ARG A 80 -5.71 -5.07 4.27
CA ARG A 80 -4.33 -5.40 4.70
C ARG A 80 -3.41 -4.19 4.58
N ASN A 81 -3.46 -3.47 3.46
CA ASN A 81 -2.61 -2.31 3.22
C ASN A 81 -2.98 -1.11 4.11
N LYS A 82 -4.27 -0.92 4.43
CA LYS A 82 -4.71 0.10 5.41
C LYS A 82 -4.25 -0.23 6.84
N GLU A 83 -4.28 -1.51 7.21
CA GLU A 83 -3.74 -1.99 8.50
C GLU A 83 -2.24 -1.71 8.57
N LEU A 84 -1.47 -2.04 7.53
CA LEU A 84 -0.04 -1.72 7.43
C LEU A 84 0.27 -0.23 7.62
N VAL A 85 -0.52 0.64 6.97
CA VAL A 85 -0.39 2.10 7.11
C VAL A 85 -0.65 2.54 8.55
N THR A 86 -1.67 1.96 9.20
CA THR A 86 -2.03 2.28 10.59
C THR A 86 -0.96 1.81 11.58
N GLU A 87 -0.47 0.59 11.41
CA GLU A 87 0.56 -0.03 12.26
C GLU A 87 1.87 0.74 12.17
N TYR A 88 2.34 1.04 10.95
CA TYR A 88 3.55 1.85 10.77
C TYR A 88 3.34 3.32 11.17
N GLY A 89 2.16 3.90 10.96
CA GLY A 89 1.84 5.25 11.41
C GLY A 89 1.94 5.42 12.92
N SER A 90 1.57 4.39 13.69
CA SER A 90 1.74 4.36 15.14
C SER A 90 3.22 4.37 15.55
N VAL A 91 4.06 3.59 14.86
CA VAL A 91 5.52 3.59 15.06
C VAL A 91 6.12 4.97 14.74
N GLN A 92 5.70 5.58 13.62
CA GLN A 92 6.19 6.89 13.22
C GLN A 92 5.80 7.97 14.23
N SER A 93 4.57 7.94 14.74
CA SER A 93 4.13 8.88 15.79
C SER A 93 4.97 8.79 17.05
N LEU A 94 5.38 7.58 17.45
CA LEU A 94 6.31 7.38 18.58
C LEU A 94 7.70 7.91 18.28
N VAL A 95 8.21 7.66 17.07
CA VAL A 95 9.51 8.18 16.62
C VAL A 95 9.54 9.71 16.65
N ASP A 96 8.49 10.34 16.14
CA ASP A 96 8.35 11.80 16.12
C ASP A 96 8.31 12.36 17.55
N ALA A 97 7.54 11.75 18.45
CA ALA A 97 7.48 12.16 19.85
C ALA A 97 8.83 12.04 20.57
N ILE A 98 9.58 10.95 20.33
CA ILE A 98 10.92 10.75 20.90
C ILE A 98 11.91 11.77 20.33
N ASN A 99 11.88 12.02 19.01
CA ASN A 99 12.73 13.02 18.37
C ASN A 99 12.49 14.43 18.92
N VAL A 100 11.24 14.81 19.19
CA VAL A 100 10.89 16.06 19.87
C VAL A 100 11.48 16.12 21.29
N ARG A 101 11.48 15.00 22.02
CA ARG A 101 12.10 14.95 23.35
C ARG A 101 13.61 15.06 23.30
N ILE A 102 14.26 14.38 22.36
CA ILE A 102 15.72 14.47 22.13
C ILE A 102 16.11 15.91 21.76
N SER A 103 15.36 16.56 20.86
CA SER A 103 15.69 17.92 20.43
C SER A 103 15.59 18.93 21.57
N ASN A 104 14.59 18.80 22.45
CA ASN A 104 14.35 19.69 23.58
C ASN A 104 15.24 19.42 24.81
N ASP A 105 15.89 18.26 24.91
CA ASP A 105 16.73 17.93 26.07
C ASP A 105 18.02 18.77 26.07
N THR A 106 18.17 19.68 27.02
CA THR A 106 19.34 20.58 27.11
C THR A 106 20.59 19.91 27.69
N THR A 107 20.47 18.70 28.23
CA THR A 107 21.59 17.96 28.85
C THR A 107 22.38 17.16 27.82
N ILE A 108 21.79 16.88 26.66
CA ILE A 108 22.41 16.14 25.56
C ILE A 108 23.05 17.15 24.59
N ASN A 109 24.32 16.95 24.22
CA ASN A 109 24.97 17.80 23.23
C ASN A 109 24.43 17.53 21.80
N THR A 110 24.67 18.46 20.88
CA THR A 110 24.16 18.39 19.50
C THR A 110 24.61 17.15 18.74
N TYR A 111 25.85 16.68 18.97
CA TYR A 111 26.40 15.52 18.28
C TYR A 111 25.65 14.24 18.70
N ASP A 112 25.47 14.03 20.00
CA ASP A 112 24.75 12.87 20.52
C ASP A 112 23.27 12.89 20.13
N LYS A 113 22.62 14.07 20.08
CA LYS A 113 21.25 14.21 19.55
C LYS A 113 21.14 13.72 18.10
N SER A 114 22.11 14.07 17.26
CA SER A 114 22.14 13.63 15.86
C SER A 114 22.30 12.11 15.76
N ILE A 115 23.14 11.50 16.60
CA ILE A 115 23.30 10.04 16.63
C ILE A 115 21.99 9.38 17.04
N LEU A 116 21.38 9.81 18.15
CA LEU A 116 20.12 9.23 18.64
C LEU A 116 19.00 9.30 17.60
N THR A 117 18.84 10.46 16.96
CA THR A 117 17.83 10.67 15.90
C THR A 117 18.07 9.74 14.71
N ASN A 118 19.31 9.63 14.25
CA ASN A 118 19.67 8.73 13.14
C ASN A 118 19.45 7.26 13.50
N THR A 119 19.86 6.84 14.69
CA THR A 119 19.65 5.47 15.18
C THR A 119 18.15 5.15 15.25
N LEU A 120 17.33 6.06 15.76
CA LEU A 120 15.89 5.88 15.86
C LEU A 120 15.23 5.76 14.48
N ASN A 121 15.65 6.58 13.52
CA ASN A 121 15.17 6.49 12.13
C ASN A 121 15.53 5.14 11.49
N ILE A 122 16.75 4.62 11.72
CA ILE A 122 17.15 3.29 11.23
C ILE A 122 16.28 2.19 11.85
N ILE A 123 16.01 2.27 13.16
CA ILE A 123 15.14 1.31 13.85
C ILE A 123 13.71 1.38 13.29
N SER A 124 13.15 2.59 13.10
CA SER A 124 11.84 2.79 12.48
C SER A 124 11.73 2.11 11.12
N GLN A 125 12.74 2.28 10.25
CA GLN A 125 12.74 1.63 8.93
C GLN A 125 12.85 0.10 9.01
N LYS A 126 13.61 -0.44 9.97
CA LYS A 126 13.65 -1.90 10.20
C LYS A 126 12.31 -2.44 10.70
N ILE A 127 11.64 -1.71 11.59
CA ILE A 127 10.29 -2.07 12.06
C ILE A 127 9.31 -2.04 10.89
N LYS A 128 9.33 -0.99 10.05
CA LYS A 128 8.53 -0.93 8.82
C LYS A 128 8.70 -2.18 7.97
N PHE A 129 9.94 -2.58 7.73
CA PHE A 129 10.27 -3.76 6.93
C PHE A 129 9.71 -5.05 7.55
N LEU A 130 9.82 -5.22 8.88
CA LEU A 130 9.30 -6.39 9.59
C LEU A 130 7.77 -6.46 9.54
N ILE A 131 7.08 -5.33 9.74
CA ILE A 131 5.62 -5.21 9.62
C ILE A 131 5.17 -5.58 8.19
N CYS A 132 5.84 -5.03 7.16
CA CYS A 132 5.52 -5.38 5.78
C CYS A 132 5.71 -6.88 5.51
N LYS A 133 6.76 -7.48 6.08
CA LYS A 133 7.04 -8.90 5.93
C LYS A 133 5.95 -9.77 6.59
N SER A 134 5.54 -9.48 7.82
CA SER A 134 4.55 -10.32 8.53
C SER A 134 3.22 -10.43 7.77
N HIS A 135 2.73 -9.32 7.21
CA HIS A 135 1.46 -9.29 6.46
C HIS A 135 1.53 -9.99 5.10
N ILE A 136 2.70 -10.05 4.45
CA ILE A 136 2.88 -10.84 3.22
C ILE A 136 2.90 -12.34 3.54
N TYR A 137 3.54 -12.76 4.65
CA TYR A 137 3.62 -14.18 5.02
C TYR A 137 2.30 -14.75 5.56
N ILE A 138 1.48 -13.97 6.27
CA ILE A 138 0.23 -14.45 6.88
C ILE A 138 -0.85 -14.73 5.81
N HIS A 139 -0.89 -13.97 4.73
CA HIS A 139 -1.96 -14.07 3.73
C HIS A 139 -1.69 -15.05 2.57
N ASN A 140 -0.52 -15.69 2.56
CA ASN A 140 -0.07 -16.66 1.54
C ASN A 140 -0.06 -18.12 2.05
N ASN A 141 -0.59 -18.39 3.25
CA ASN A 141 -0.89 -19.73 3.80
C ASN A 141 -2.41 -19.90 3.98
#